data_AF-A0A382BI04-F1
#
_entry.id   AF-A0A382BI04-F1
#
_cell.length_a   1.000
_cell.length_b   1.000
_cell.length_c   1.000
_cell.angle_alpha   90.00
_cell.angle_beta   90.00
_cell.angle_gamma   90.00
#
_symmetry.space_group_name_H-M   'P 1'
#
loop_
_entity.id
_entity.type
_entity.pdbx_description
1 polymer ?
#
loop_
_entity_poly.entity_id
_entity_poly.type
_entity_poly.pdbx_seq_one_letter_code
_entity_poly.pdbx_strand_id
1 'polypeptide(L)'
;MVTPLAAPNDFVRTFRLDKAGVRGRQVRLGNALNTVLVQHDYPAPVSHLLGELIALSTLLASTIKYDGVFTIQTRGDGPLSMTVADVTNAGKLRGYADFDPDAVTAALGGKEEVSVPRLL
;
A
#
# COMPACT_ATOMS: atom_id res chain seq x y z
N MET A 1 -25.55 11.21 12.51
CA MET A 1 -25.63 9.83 11.98
C MET A 1 -25.07 9.86 10.56
N VAL A 2 -23.77 9.57 10.40
CA VAL A 2 -23.11 9.60 9.09
C VAL A 2 -23.37 8.27 8.40
N THR A 3 -24.07 8.29 7.26
CA THR A 3 -24.34 7.11 6.44
C THR A 3 -23.01 6.51 5.95
N PRO A 4 -22.69 5.24 6.26
CA PRO A 4 -21.51 4.61 5.68
C PRO A 4 -21.78 4.39 4.18
N LEU A 5 -20.95 4.96 3.31
CA LEU A 5 -21.00 4.71 1.88
C LEU A 5 -20.68 3.22 1.66
N ALA A 6 -21.70 2.42 1.35
CA ALA A 6 -21.52 1.03 0.98
C ALA A 6 -20.73 0.94 -0.34
N ALA A 7 -19.45 0.58 -0.27
CA ALA A 7 -18.85 -0.47 -1.11
C ALA A 7 -17.36 -0.72 -0.73
N PRO A 8 -17.03 -1.89 -0.17
CA PRO A 8 -15.67 -2.43 -0.26
C PRO A 8 -15.44 -2.85 -1.71
N ASN A 9 -14.76 -2.00 -2.49
CA ASN A 9 -14.44 -2.29 -3.89
C ASN A 9 -12.93 -2.23 -4.08
N ASP A 10 -12.31 -3.38 -3.90
CA ASP A 10 -10.95 -3.66 -4.35
C ASP A 10 -10.97 -3.76 -5.89
N PHE A 11 -10.23 -2.91 -6.60
CA PHE A 11 -10.13 -3.00 -8.06
C PHE A 11 -8.81 -2.48 -8.62
N VAL A 12 -8.48 -3.00 -9.80
CA VAL A 12 -7.44 -2.46 -10.68
C VAL A 12 -8.10 -2.12 -12.01
N ARG A 13 -8.03 -0.86 -12.43
CA ARG A 13 -8.59 -0.38 -13.70
C ARG A 13 -7.50 0.24 -14.56
N THR A 14 -7.44 -0.16 -15.82
CA THR A 14 -6.61 0.52 -16.81
C THR A 14 -7.47 1.58 -17.51
N PHE A 15 -6.91 2.76 -17.72
CA PHE A 15 -7.56 3.84 -18.47
C PHE A 15 -6.61 4.44 -19.51
N ARG A 16 -7.19 5.11 -20.50
CA ARG A 16 -6.44 5.79 -21.56
C ARG A 16 -7.04 7.16 -21.80
N LEU A 17 -6.18 8.17 -21.87
CA LEU A 17 -6.52 9.55 -22.18
C LEU A 17 -6.09 9.82 -23.63
N ASP A 18 -6.99 9.50 -24.57
CA ASP A 18 -6.68 9.48 -26.01
C ASP A 18 -6.15 10.83 -26.51
N LYS A 19 -6.73 11.93 -26.05
CA LYS A 19 -6.30 13.29 -26.42
C LYS A 19 -4.89 13.66 -25.93
N ALA A 20 -4.45 13.07 -24.81
CA ALA A 20 -3.15 13.36 -24.22
C ALA A 20 -2.09 12.29 -24.57
N GLY A 21 -2.48 11.20 -25.25
CA GLY A 21 -1.59 10.06 -25.52
C GLY A 21 -1.14 9.30 -24.26
N VAL A 22 -1.81 9.49 -23.12
CA VAL A 22 -1.42 8.91 -21.83
C VAL A 22 -2.21 7.63 -21.55
N ARG A 23 -1.52 6.58 -21.09
CA ARG A 23 -2.13 5.39 -20.49
C ARG A 23 -1.87 5.42 -18.99
N GLY A 24 -2.89 5.13 -18.21
CA GLY A 24 -2.78 5.09 -16.75
C GLY A 24 -3.46 3.87 -16.17
N ARG A 25 -3.22 3.65 -14.88
CA ARG A 25 -3.85 2.60 -14.10
C ARG A 25 -4.28 3.19 -12.75
N GLN A 26 -5.43 2.74 -12.28
CA GLN A 26 -5.98 3.09 -10.98
C GLN A 26 -6.13 1.83 -10.15
N VAL A 27 -5.59 1.86 -8.94
CA VAL A 27 -5.77 0.84 -7.92
C VAL A 27 -6.62 1.43 -6.79
N ARG A 28 -7.56 0.64 -6.29
CA ARG A 28 -8.21 0.89 -5.01
C ARG A 28 -8.15 -0.40 -4.21
N LEU A 29 -7.60 -0.30 -3.00
CA LEU A 29 -7.60 -1.39 -2.04
C LEU A 29 -8.34 -0.91 -0.79
N GLY A 30 -9.47 -1.54 -0.49
CA GLY A 30 -10.25 -1.41 0.73
C GLY A 30 -10.05 -2.63 1.62
N ASN A 31 -10.93 -3.61 1.52
CA ASN A 31 -10.92 -4.77 2.42
C ASN A 31 -9.66 -5.61 2.25
N ALA A 32 -9.20 -5.84 1.02
CA ALA A 32 -8.01 -6.66 0.78
C ALA A 32 -6.77 -6.10 1.50
N LEU A 33 -6.59 -4.78 1.49
CA LEU A 33 -5.50 -4.14 2.23
C LEU A 33 -5.74 -4.19 3.74
N ASN A 34 -6.95 -3.86 4.19
CA ASN A 34 -7.28 -3.85 5.62
C ASN A 34 -7.07 -5.24 6.26
N THR A 35 -7.42 -6.32 5.56
CA THR A 35 -7.19 -7.69 6.04
C THR A 35 -5.71 -8.01 6.23
N VAL A 36 -4.81 -7.44 5.43
CA VAL A 36 -3.35 -7.62 5.59
C VAL A 36 -2.85 -6.80 6.78
N LEU A 37 -3.29 -5.55 6.91
CA LEU A 37 -2.81 -4.65 7.96
C LEU A 37 -3.29 -5.06 9.36
N VAL A 38 -4.52 -5.55 9.51
CA VAL A 38 -5.09 -5.95 10.82
C VAL A 38 -4.45 -7.24 11.36
N GLN A 39 -3.72 -8.01 10.55
CA GLN A 39 -3.03 -9.23 11.01
C GLN A 39 -1.85 -8.95 11.95
N HIS A 40 -1.37 -7.72 11.98
CA HIS A 40 -0.22 -7.31 12.77
C HIS A 40 -0.53 -5.97 13.45
N ASP A 41 -0.20 -5.83 14.74
CA ASP A 41 -0.35 -4.57 15.48
C ASP A 41 0.75 -3.56 15.09
N TYR A 42 0.75 -3.15 13.82
CA TYR A 42 1.68 -2.18 13.29
C TYR A 42 1.34 -0.77 13.78
N PRO A 43 2.35 0.02 14.23
CA PRO A 43 2.18 1.44 14.44
C PRO A 43 1.63 2.11 13.17
N ALA A 44 0.77 3.12 13.33
CA ALA A 44 0.17 3.86 12.21
C ALA A 44 1.15 4.19 11.06
N PRO A 45 2.35 4.76 11.29
CA PRO A 45 3.28 5.07 10.20
C PRO A 45 3.77 3.83 9.44
N VAL A 46 3.98 2.70 10.14
CA VAL A 46 4.41 1.43 9.51
C VAL A 46 3.28 0.87 8.66
N SER A 47 2.04 0.90 9.18
CA SER A 47 0.84 0.52 8.43
C SER A 47 0.64 1.34 7.16
N HIS A 48 0.88 2.66 7.23
CA HIS A 48 0.80 3.55 6.07
C HIS A 48 1.81 3.18 4.99
N LEU A 49 3.10 3.05 5.35
CA LEU A 49 4.16 2.70 4.40
C LEU A 49 3.96 1.30 3.79
N LEU A 50 3.54 0.32 4.59
CA LEU A 50 3.22 -1.01 4.09
C LEU A 50 2.02 -0.98 3.14
N GLY A 51 1.00 -0.18 3.43
CA GLY A 51 -0.15 -0.01 2.55
C GLY A 51 0.20 0.65 1.22
N GLU A 52 1.06 1.66 1.22
CA GLU A 52 1.61 2.26 0.00
C GLU A 52 2.39 1.24 -0.82
N LEU A 53 3.23 0.43 -0.17
CA LEU A 53 3.99 -0.62 -0.85
C LEU A 53 3.06 -1.64 -1.50
N ILE A 54 2.03 -2.12 -0.81
CA ILE A 54 1.06 -3.10 -1.36
C ILE A 54 0.31 -2.49 -2.56
N ALA A 55 -0.11 -1.23 -2.46
CA ALA A 55 -0.78 -0.53 -3.56
C ALA A 55 0.14 -0.38 -4.78
N LEU A 56 1.40 -0.01 -4.55
CA LEU A 56 2.42 0.10 -5.59
C LEU A 56 2.73 -1.25 -6.23
N SER A 57 2.93 -2.30 -5.42
CA SER A 57 3.13 -3.67 -5.91
C SER A 57 1.97 -4.15 -6.76
N THR A 58 0.73 -3.85 -6.36
CA THR A 58 -0.48 -4.21 -7.13
C THR A 58 -0.52 -3.47 -8.46
N LEU A 59 -0.19 -2.18 -8.46
CA LEU A 59 -0.07 -1.40 -9.70
C LEU A 59 1.00 -1.96 -10.63
N LEU A 60 2.20 -2.26 -10.13
CA LEU A 60 3.30 -2.79 -10.92
C LEU A 60 3.00 -4.20 -11.45
N ALA A 61 2.48 -5.08 -10.61
CA ALA A 61 2.04 -6.41 -10.99
C ALA A 61 1.02 -6.36 -12.15
N SER A 62 0.08 -5.42 -12.11
CA SER A 62 -0.91 -5.24 -13.18
C SER A 62 -0.34 -4.77 -14.53
N THR A 63 0.96 -4.42 -14.57
CA THR A 63 1.63 -3.96 -15.79
C THR A 63 2.25 -5.08 -16.61
N ILE A 64 2.50 -6.22 -16.00
CA ILE A 64 3.22 -7.35 -16.61
C ILE A 64 2.35 -8.60 -16.65
N LYS A 65 2.59 -9.48 -17.62
CA LYS A 65 1.99 -10.82 -17.64
C LYS A 65 2.93 -11.77 -16.92
N TYR A 66 2.44 -12.49 -15.92
CA TYR A 66 3.19 -13.45 -15.16
C TYR A 66 2.26 -14.56 -14.64
N ASP A 67 2.83 -15.71 -14.31
CA ASP A 67 2.15 -16.79 -13.63
C ASP A 67 2.93 -17.13 -12.36
N GLY A 68 2.33 -16.88 -11.20
CA GLY A 68 2.99 -17.01 -9.90
C GLY A 68 2.84 -15.77 -9.00
N VAL A 69 3.91 -15.44 -8.29
CA VAL A 69 3.95 -14.39 -7.25
C VAL A 69 4.89 -13.28 -7.68
N PHE A 70 4.41 -12.04 -7.65
CA PHE A 70 5.22 -10.84 -7.84
C PHE A 70 5.55 -10.23 -6.48
N THR A 71 6.84 -10.16 -6.15
CA THR A 71 7.31 -9.67 -4.84
C THR A 71 8.08 -8.36 -5.00
N ILE A 72 7.72 -7.35 -4.22
CA ILE A 72 8.56 -6.17 -4.00
C ILE A 72 9.08 -6.24 -2.58
N GLN A 73 10.39 -6.05 -2.45
CA GLN A 73 11.06 -5.95 -1.16
C GLN A 73 11.89 -4.67 -1.12
N THR A 74 11.79 -3.94 -0.01
CA THR A 74 12.68 -2.83 0.30
C THR A 74 13.39 -3.10 1.62
N ARG A 75 14.60 -2.58 1.73
CA ARG A 75 15.44 -2.67 2.93
C ARG A 75 16.10 -1.31 3.16
N GLY A 76 16.21 -0.91 4.42
CA GLY A 76 16.94 0.28 4.82
C GLY A 76 17.48 0.14 6.24
N ASP A 77 18.34 1.08 6.62
CA ASP A 77 18.97 1.13 7.95
C ASP A 77 18.17 1.98 8.95
N GLY A 78 16.87 2.17 8.68
CA GLY A 78 15.97 2.98 9.49
C GLY A 78 15.14 2.18 10.49
N PRO A 79 14.22 2.84 11.22
CA PRO A 79 13.29 2.19 12.15
C PRO A 79 12.42 1.10 11.50
N LEU A 80 12.22 1.21 10.19
CA LEU A 80 11.63 0.20 9.32
C LEU A 80 12.76 -0.46 8.54
N SER A 81 13.20 -1.63 8.99
CA SER A 81 14.37 -2.33 8.45
C SER A 81 14.06 -2.97 7.10
N MET A 82 12.85 -3.54 6.95
CA MET A 82 12.47 -4.29 5.76
C MET A 82 10.96 -4.27 5.56
N THR A 83 10.54 -4.11 4.31
CA THR A 83 9.14 -4.36 3.93
C THR A 83 9.08 -5.25 2.70
N VAL A 84 8.05 -6.10 2.67
CA VAL A 84 7.81 -7.06 1.60
C VAL A 84 6.33 -7.01 1.26
N ALA A 85 6.02 -6.97 -0.04
CA ALA A 85 4.67 -7.09 -0.55
C ALA A 85 4.63 -8.09 -1.71
N ASP A 86 3.81 -9.12 -1.57
CA ASP A 86 3.59 -10.17 -2.56
C ASP A 86 2.20 -10.01 -3.20
N VAL A 87 2.15 -10.09 -4.53
CA VAL A 87 0.93 -10.01 -5.32
C VAL A 87 0.89 -11.17 -6.31
N THR A 88 -0.09 -12.05 -6.17
CA THR A 88 -0.27 -13.16 -7.12
C THR A 88 -1.02 -12.70 -8.38
N ASN A 89 -0.88 -13.44 -9.48
CA ASN A 89 -1.66 -13.20 -10.70
C ASN A 89 -3.19 -13.32 -10.47
N ALA A 90 -3.61 -14.08 -9.46
CA ALA A 90 -5.00 -14.19 -9.01
C ALA A 90 -5.46 -13.03 -8.11
N GLY A 91 -4.62 -12.01 -7.90
CA GLY A 91 -4.94 -10.84 -7.08
C GLY A 91 -4.88 -11.08 -5.57
N LYS A 92 -4.24 -12.16 -5.10
CA LYS A 92 -4.01 -12.36 -3.67
C LYS A 92 -2.85 -11.47 -3.21
N LEU A 93 -3.02 -10.83 -2.06
CA LEU A 93 -2.07 -9.90 -1.48
C LEU A 93 -1.49 -10.47 -0.19
N ARG A 94 -0.20 -10.27 0.01
CA ARG A 94 0.46 -10.45 1.31
C ARG A 94 1.42 -9.29 1.53
N GLY A 95 1.51 -8.83 2.78
CA GLY A 95 2.44 -7.79 3.19
C GLY A 95 3.11 -8.17 4.50
N TYR A 96 4.37 -7.81 4.63
CA TYR A 96 5.14 -7.97 5.85
C TYR A 96 6.05 -6.77 6.03
N ALA A 97 6.11 -6.24 7.25
CA ALA A 97 7.04 -5.20 7.66
C ALA A 97 7.81 -5.66 8.91
N ASP A 98 9.12 -5.50 8.86
CA ASP A 98 10.04 -5.66 9.99
C ASP A 98 10.44 -4.26 10.47
N PHE A 99 10.25 -4.00 11.76
CA PHE A 99 10.48 -2.69 12.36
C PHE A 99 10.97 -2.83 13.79
N ASP A 100 11.73 -1.84 14.25
CA ASP A 100 12.16 -1.70 15.64
C ASP A 100 11.16 -0.79 16.38
N PRO A 101 10.38 -1.31 17.36
CA PRO A 101 9.37 -0.53 18.08
C PRO A 101 9.94 0.68 18.83
N ASP A 102 11.13 0.56 19.41
CA ASP A 102 11.76 1.63 20.17
C ASP A 102 12.27 2.72 19.23
N ALA A 103 12.89 2.32 18.12
CA ALA A 103 13.33 3.26 17.08
C ALA A 103 12.15 3.96 16.39
N VAL A 104 11.03 3.25 16.16
CA VAL A 104 9.81 3.85 15.60
C VAL A 104 9.21 4.85 16.58
N THR A 105 9.14 4.52 17.86
CA THR A 105 8.65 5.44 18.90
C THR A 105 9.53 6.69 19.01
N ALA A 106 10.86 6.51 18.98
CA ALA A 106 11.81 7.62 18.98
C ALA A 106 11.68 8.50 17.73
N ALA A 107 11.48 7.91 16.55
CA ALA A 107 11.29 8.65 15.31
C ALA A 107 9.95 9.42 15.27
N LEU A 108 8.90 8.86 15.87
CA LEU A 108 7.58 9.50 15.98
C LEU A 108 7.55 10.67 16.98
N GLY A 109 8.42 10.66 18.00
CA GLY A 109 8.58 11.77 18.93
C GLY A 109 9.15 13.05 18.32
N GLY A 110 9.59 13.01 17.05
CA GLY A 110 10.35 14.12 16.42
C GLY A 110 9.73 14.76 15.19
N LYS A 111 8.57 14.33 14.67
CA LYS A 111 7.99 14.92 13.44
C LYS A 111 6.47 15.06 13.52
N GLU A 112 6.05 16.32 13.60
CA GLU A 112 4.72 16.84 13.27
C GLU A 112 4.16 16.16 12.02
N GLU A 113 2.87 15.81 12.05
CA GLU A 113 2.13 15.31 10.90
C GLU A 113 2.38 16.22 9.68
N VAL A 114 3.15 15.75 8.71
CA VAL A 114 3.14 16.35 7.38
C VAL A 114 1.84 15.91 6.72
N SER A 115 0.75 16.54 7.16
CA SER A 115 -0.54 16.48 6.50
C SER A 115 -0.33 17.03 5.10
N VAL A 116 -0.32 16.14 4.11
CA VAL A 116 -0.37 16.56 2.71
C VAL A 116 -1.61 17.47 2.60
N PRO A 117 -1.48 18.74 2.19
CA PRO A 117 -2.62 19.62 2.15
C PRO A 117 -3.67 18.98 1.26
N ARG A 118 -4.87 18.72 1.82
CA ARG A 118 -6.03 18.26 1.05
C ARG A 118 -6.21 19.22 -0.12
N LEU A 119 -5.90 18.75 -1.33
CA LEU A 119 -6.28 19.44 -2.55
C LEU A 119 -7.82 19.43 -2.60
N LEU A 120 -8.36 20.65 -2.73
CA LEU A 120 -9.76 21.04 -2.84
C LEU A 120 -10.62 20.07 -3.67
#